data_AF-C5L2H5-F1
#
_entry.id   AF-C5L2H5-F1
#
_cell.length_a   1.000
_cell.length_b   1.000
_cell.length_c   1.000
_cell.angle_alpha   90.00
_cell.angle_beta   90.00
_cell.angle_gamma   90.00
#
_symmetry.space_group_name_H-M   'P 1'
#
loop_
_entity.id
_entity.type
_entity.pdbx_description
1 polymer ?
#
loop_
_entity_poly.entity_id
_entity_poly.type
_entity_poly.pdbx_seq_one_letter_code
_entity_poly.pdbx_strand_id
1 'polypeptide(L)'
;MSGSEVVRCGWVGKYTGAGREDYVKYHDNEWGVPVVADDRLMFEMISLEGAQAGLSWATILAKRSGYKKAFKDFDIEALVRATEEASSMDVLVDAVLDSDCDVVRSRRKIESVYRNAEAARAVREE
;
A
#
# COMPACT_ATOMS: atom_id res chain seq x y z
N MET A 1 -36.51 6.84 -16.11
CA MET A 1 -35.87 7.01 -14.79
C MET A 1 -34.64 7.86 -15.01
N SER A 2 -34.69 9.14 -14.63
CA SER A 2 -33.51 10.01 -14.64
C SER A 2 -32.65 9.57 -13.45
N GLY A 3 -31.63 8.76 -13.71
CA GLY A 3 -30.63 8.41 -12.70
C GLY A 3 -29.87 9.68 -12.34
N SER A 4 -29.89 10.06 -11.06
CA SER A 4 -29.09 11.18 -10.57
C SER A 4 -27.62 10.92 -10.88
N GLU A 5 -26.98 11.84 -11.58
CA GLU A 5 -25.54 11.78 -11.85
C GLU A 5 -24.78 11.72 -10.52
N VAL A 6 -23.97 10.69 -10.31
CA VAL A 6 -23.19 10.53 -9.08
C VAL A 6 -22.12 11.61 -9.03
N VAL A 7 -22.33 12.61 -8.17
CA VAL A 7 -21.35 13.67 -7.92
C VAL A 7 -20.24 13.11 -7.01
N ARG A 8 -19.01 13.11 -7.50
CA ARG A 8 -17.82 12.62 -6.77
C ARG A 8 -16.94 13.76 -6.28
N CYS A 9 -16.01 13.47 -5.36
CA CYS A 9 -15.01 14.43 -4.94
C CYS A 9 -14.20 14.98 -6.12
N GLY A 10 -13.82 16.26 -6.06
CA GLY A 10 -13.20 16.97 -7.18
C GLY A 10 -11.87 16.37 -7.65
N TRP A 11 -11.13 15.69 -6.77
CA TRP A 11 -9.89 14.99 -7.12
C TRP A 11 -10.13 13.73 -7.97
N VAL A 12 -11.30 13.09 -7.87
CA VAL A 12 -11.69 11.96 -8.75
C VAL A 12 -12.02 12.49 -10.14
N GLY A 13 -12.83 13.55 -10.22
CA GLY A 13 -13.28 14.13 -11.48
C GLY A 13 -12.13 14.60 -12.37
N LYS A 14 -11.10 15.20 -11.76
CA LYS A 14 -9.90 15.73 -12.43
C LYS A 14 -8.94 14.65 -12.94
N TYR A 15 -9.01 13.42 -12.43
CA TYR A 15 -8.08 12.38 -12.84
C TYR A 15 -8.51 11.74 -14.16
N THR A 16 -7.83 12.06 -15.25
CA THR A 16 -8.11 11.52 -16.59
C THR A 16 -7.03 10.54 -17.07
N GLY A 17 -6.18 10.06 -16.18
CA GLY A 17 -5.09 9.14 -16.49
C GLY A 17 -5.56 7.69 -16.71
N ALA A 18 -4.61 6.83 -17.10
CA ALA A 18 -4.82 5.39 -17.18
C ALA A 18 -5.17 4.82 -15.79
N GLY A 19 -6.15 3.92 -15.70
CA GLY A 19 -6.64 3.40 -14.41
C GLY A 19 -7.70 4.27 -13.74
N ARG A 20 -8.31 5.23 -14.45
CA ARG A 20 -9.42 6.06 -13.94
C ARG A 20 -10.55 5.21 -13.35
N GLU A 21 -10.89 4.09 -13.98
CA GLU A 21 -11.96 3.21 -13.48
C GLU A 21 -11.64 2.64 -12.11
N ASP A 22 -10.41 2.19 -11.88
CA ASP A 22 -9.98 1.65 -10.59
C ASP A 22 -9.87 2.76 -9.54
N TYR A 23 -9.44 3.95 -9.95
CA TYR A 23 -9.42 5.14 -9.08
C TYR A 23 -10.84 5.54 -8.62
N VAL A 24 -11.82 5.45 -9.52
CA VAL A 24 -13.24 5.66 -9.21
C VAL A 24 -13.77 4.57 -8.28
N LYS A 25 -13.49 3.30 -8.55
CA LYS A 25 -13.91 2.18 -7.68
C LYS A 25 -13.33 2.31 -6.28
N TYR A 26 -12.06 2.68 -6.16
CA TYR A 26 -11.42 2.94 -4.88
C TYR A 26 -12.11 4.08 -4.13
N HIS A 27 -12.38 5.20 -4.79
CA HIS A 27 -13.13 6.29 -4.17
C HIS A 27 -14.50 5.84 -3.68
N ASP A 28 -15.25 5.13 -4.53
CA ASP A 28 -16.65 4.81 -4.25
C ASP A 28 -16.81 3.72 -3.17
N ASN A 29 -15.84 2.80 -3.04
CA ASN A 29 -15.98 1.60 -2.20
C ASN A 29 -14.97 1.48 -1.06
N GLU A 30 -13.85 2.22 -1.09
CA GLU A 30 -12.76 2.06 -0.12
C GLU A 30 -12.41 3.38 0.59
N TRP A 31 -12.34 4.48 -0.16
CA TRP A 31 -11.91 5.76 0.40
C TRP A 31 -12.95 6.33 1.37
N GLY A 32 -12.54 6.56 2.62
CA GLY A 32 -13.41 7.10 3.66
C GLY A 32 -14.38 6.08 4.26
N VAL A 33 -14.33 4.81 3.84
CA VAL A 33 -15.07 3.72 4.47
C VAL A 33 -14.32 3.28 5.74
N PRO A 34 -14.98 3.24 6.91
CA PRO A 34 -14.33 2.81 8.14
C PRO A 34 -13.81 1.37 8.05
N VAL A 35 -12.54 1.18 8.42
CA VAL A 35 -11.94 -0.15 8.61
C VAL A 35 -11.93 -0.43 10.11
N VAL A 36 -12.60 -1.50 10.54
CA VAL A 36 -12.76 -1.87 11.95
C VAL A 36 -12.18 -3.25 12.18
N ALA A 37 -11.22 -3.36 13.11
CA ALA A 37 -10.58 -4.61 13.52
C ALA A 37 -9.91 -5.40 12.37
N ASP A 38 -9.33 -4.69 11.40
CA ASP A 38 -8.52 -5.27 10.32
C ASP A 38 -7.14 -4.60 10.28
N ASP A 39 -6.25 -5.04 11.19
CA ASP A 39 -4.88 -4.52 11.33
C ASP A 39 -4.08 -4.68 10.03
N ARG A 40 -4.36 -5.73 9.26
CA ARG A 40 -3.67 -6.02 8.01
C ARG A 40 -4.01 -4.98 6.95
N LEU A 41 -5.29 -4.69 6.76
CA LEU A 41 -5.71 -3.65 5.82
C LEU A 41 -5.23 -2.27 6.29
N MET A 42 -5.29 -1.97 7.58
CA MET A 42 -4.75 -0.72 8.13
C MET A 42 -3.25 -0.58 7.87
N PHE A 43 -2.48 -1.64 8.11
CA PHE A 43 -1.04 -1.70 7.87
C PHE A 43 -0.68 -1.60 6.38
N GLU A 44 -1.44 -2.26 5.51
CA GLU A 44 -1.35 -2.12 4.06
C GLU A 44 -1.53 -0.65 3.65
N MET A 45 -2.62 0.00 4.11
CA MET A 45 -2.93 1.36 3.71
C MET A 45 -1.87 2.35 4.20
N ILE A 46 -1.45 2.30 5.46
CA ILE A 46 -0.41 3.23 5.97
C ILE A 46 0.94 3.04 5.26
N SER A 47 1.27 1.80 4.85
CA SER A 47 2.49 1.51 4.08
C SER A 47 2.42 2.08 2.66
N LEU A 48 1.27 1.94 1.99
CA LEU A 48 1.04 2.50 0.66
C LEU A 48 1.02 4.03 0.66
N GLU A 49 0.47 4.66 1.69
CA GLU A 49 0.51 6.13 1.88
C GLU A 49 1.96 6.62 2.02
N GLY A 50 2.81 5.91 2.76
CA GLY A 50 4.25 6.19 2.82
C GLY A 50 4.93 6.04 1.46
N ALA A 51 4.55 5.03 0.67
CA ALA A 51 5.06 4.85 -0.69
C ALA A 51 4.64 5.98 -1.65
N GLN A 52 3.55 6.70 -1.36
CA GLN A 52 3.06 7.80 -2.17
C GLN A 52 3.98 9.02 -2.18
N ALA A 53 4.83 9.24 -1.16
CA ALA A 53 5.63 10.47 -1.05
C ALA A 53 6.33 10.88 -2.37
N GLY A 54 5.94 12.02 -2.95
CA GLY A 54 6.46 12.52 -4.23
C GLY A 54 5.82 11.91 -5.51
N LEU A 55 4.73 11.16 -5.38
CA LEU A 55 3.99 10.50 -6.47
C LEU A 55 2.49 10.76 -6.35
N SER A 56 1.74 10.42 -7.41
CA SER A 56 0.28 10.45 -7.36
C SER A 56 -0.26 9.20 -6.66
N TRP A 57 -1.39 9.32 -5.95
CA TRP A 57 -2.06 8.16 -5.35
C TRP A 57 -2.48 7.12 -6.40
N ALA A 58 -2.90 7.57 -7.59
CA ALA A 58 -3.21 6.67 -8.71
C ALA A 58 -2.01 5.80 -9.13
N THR A 59 -0.78 6.33 -9.04
CA THR A 59 0.44 5.54 -9.28
C THR A 59 0.60 4.41 -8.27
N ILE A 60 0.28 4.67 -7.00
CA ILE A 60 0.37 3.67 -5.94
C ILE A 60 -0.75 2.64 -6.08
N LEU A 61 -1.97 3.09 -6.39
CA LEU A 61 -3.11 2.20 -6.61
C LEU A 61 -2.85 1.20 -7.73
N ALA A 62 -2.30 1.66 -8.86
CA ALA A 62 -1.93 0.80 -9.98
C ALA A 62 -0.87 -0.27 -9.59
N LYS A 63 -0.04 0.03 -8.58
CA LYS A 63 1.02 -0.85 -8.07
C LYS A 63 0.60 -1.71 -6.89
N ARG A 64 -0.61 -1.52 -6.35
CA ARG A 64 -1.06 -2.15 -5.10
C ARG A 64 -0.96 -3.67 -5.12
N SER A 65 -1.27 -4.32 -6.25
CA SER A 65 -1.10 -5.77 -6.42
C SER A 65 0.36 -6.21 -6.41
N GLY A 66 1.27 -5.41 -6.98
CA GLY A 66 2.71 -5.63 -6.92
C GLY A 66 3.26 -5.51 -5.51
N TYR A 67 2.80 -4.50 -4.75
CA TYR A 67 3.11 -4.37 -3.32
C TYR A 67 2.62 -5.57 -2.51
N LYS A 68 1.37 -5.99 -2.72
CA LYS A 68 0.80 -7.20 -2.11
C LYS A 68 1.67 -8.42 -2.35
N LYS A 69 2.08 -8.68 -3.60
CA LYS A 69 2.99 -9.78 -3.93
C LYS A 69 4.35 -9.63 -3.24
N ALA A 70 4.97 -8.44 -3.29
CA ALA A 70 6.30 -8.18 -2.74
C ALA A 70 6.36 -8.33 -1.21
N PHE A 71 5.31 -7.95 -0.51
CA PHE A 71 5.27 -7.87 0.95
C PHE A 71 4.33 -8.89 1.59
N LYS A 72 4.13 -10.06 0.94
CA LYS A 72 3.33 -11.19 1.47
C LYS A 72 1.93 -10.76 1.90
N ASP A 73 1.25 -10.01 1.03
CA ASP A 73 -0.06 -9.40 1.27
C ASP A 73 -0.07 -8.54 2.54
N PHE A 74 1.04 -7.91 2.92
CA PHE A 74 1.17 -7.12 4.16
C PHE A 74 0.91 -7.90 5.45
N ASP A 75 1.25 -9.19 5.49
CA ASP A 75 1.26 -9.95 6.73
C ASP A 75 2.38 -9.44 7.65
N ILE A 76 1.99 -8.75 8.73
CA ILE A 76 2.90 -8.12 9.70
C ILE A 76 3.89 -9.16 10.25
N GLU A 77 3.42 -10.31 10.72
CA GLU A 77 4.29 -11.33 11.34
C GLU A 77 5.24 -11.94 10.30
N ALA A 78 4.78 -12.14 9.06
CA ALA A 78 5.62 -12.68 8.00
C ALA A 78 6.70 -11.71 7.53
N LEU A 79 6.47 -10.39 7.66
CA LEU A 79 7.47 -9.35 7.40
C LEU A 79 8.45 -9.22 8.55
N VAL A 80 7.97 -9.18 9.80
CA VAL A 80 8.87 -9.08 10.95
C VAL A 80 9.76 -10.31 11.07
N ARG A 81 9.20 -11.52 10.89
CA ARG A 81 10.01 -12.74 10.85
C ARG A 81 11.07 -12.69 9.74
N ALA A 82 10.74 -12.14 8.56
CA ALA A 82 11.72 -11.98 7.50
C ALA A 82 12.85 -11.02 7.91
N THR A 83 12.53 -9.96 8.67
CA THR A 83 13.53 -9.05 9.24
C THR A 83 14.40 -9.72 10.30
N GLU A 84 13.83 -10.56 11.17
CA GLU A 84 14.56 -11.31 12.18
C GLU A 84 15.47 -12.41 11.58
N GLU A 85 15.05 -13.03 10.47
CA GLU A 85 15.79 -14.10 9.78
C GLU A 85 16.88 -13.56 8.82
N ALA A 86 16.73 -12.33 8.34
CA ALA A 86 17.67 -11.72 7.39
C ALA A 86 18.99 -11.31 8.08
N SER A 87 20.11 -11.51 7.39
CA SER A 87 21.42 -11.06 7.88
C SER A 87 21.55 -9.54 7.93
N SER A 88 20.79 -8.81 7.11
CA SER A 88 20.67 -7.36 7.17
C SER A 88 19.40 -6.88 6.46
N MET A 89 18.97 -5.66 6.76
CA MET A 89 17.87 -4.99 6.05
C MET A 89 18.13 -4.84 4.55
N ASP A 90 19.40 -4.64 4.14
CA ASP A 90 19.76 -4.52 2.74
C ASP A 90 19.41 -5.77 1.93
N VAL A 91 19.56 -6.97 2.50
CA VAL A 91 19.19 -8.23 1.81
C VAL A 91 17.71 -8.25 1.46
N LEU A 92 16.84 -7.80 2.37
CA LEU A 92 15.40 -7.73 2.12
C LEU A 92 15.03 -6.67 1.09
N VAL A 93 15.67 -5.51 1.17
CA VAL A 93 15.46 -4.41 0.22
C VAL A 93 15.90 -4.83 -1.19
N ASP A 94 17.08 -5.45 -1.30
CA ASP A 94 17.63 -5.94 -2.57
C ASP A 94 16.74 -7.02 -3.16
N ALA A 95 16.27 -7.98 -2.35
CA ALA A 95 15.34 -9.02 -2.81
C ALA A 95 14.06 -8.44 -3.44
N VAL A 96 13.50 -7.36 -2.87
CA VAL A 96 12.33 -6.69 -3.46
C VAL A 96 12.71 -5.92 -4.73
N LEU A 97 13.85 -5.22 -4.73
CA LEU A 97 14.32 -4.45 -5.89
C LEU A 97 14.65 -5.32 -7.10
N ASP A 98 15.18 -6.52 -6.86
CA ASP A 98 15.56 -7.49 -7.88
C ASP A 98 14.37 -8.35 -8.35
N SER A 99 13.25 -8.31 -7.63
CA SER A 99 12.04 -9.05 -8.00
C SER A 99 11.33 -8.46 -9.24
N ASP A 100 10.43 -9.27 -9.80
CA ASP A 100 9.50 -8.86 -10.85
C ASP A 100 8.26 -8.10 -10.33
N CYS A 101 8.18 -7.85 -9.02
CA CYS A 101 7.03 -7.18 -8.41
C CYS A 101 6.97 -5.72 -8.84
N ASP A 102 5.78 -5.27 -9.24
CA ASP A 102 5.58 -3.88 -9.66
C ASP A 102 5.42 -2.95 -8.45
N VAL A 103 6.54 -2.52 -7.89
CA VAL A 103 6.62 -1.59 -6.75
C VAL A 103 7.39 -0.32 -7.11
N VAL A 104 7.28 0.73 -6.29
CA VAL A 104 8.15 1.89 -6.44
C VAL A 104 9.58 1.48 -6.05
N ARG A 105 10.50 1.49 -7.03
CA ARG A 105 11.91 1.09 -6.87
C ARG A 105 12.72 2.14 -6.09
N SER A 106 12.40 2.32 -4.81
CA SER A 106 13.09 3.20 -3.88
C SER A 106 13.48 2.42 -2.63
N ARG A 107 14.78 2.30 -2.35
CA ARG A 107 15.31 1.59 -1.17
C ARG A 107 14.61 2.01 0.12
N ARG A 108 14.55 3.33 0.38
CA ARG A 108 13.97 3.88 1.60
C ARG A 108 12.48 3.56 1.77
N LYS A 109 11.70 3.56 0.67
CA LYS A 109 10.27 3.23 0.71
C LYS A 109 10.04 1.73 0.92
N ILE A 110 10.91 0.88 0.39
CA ILE A 110 10.85 -0.57 0.61
C ILE A 110 11.24 -0.90 2.05
N GLU A 111 12.36 -0.35 2.52
CA GLU A 111 12.83 -0.49 3.90
C GLU A 111 11.77 -0.04 4.91
N SER A 112 11.08 1.07 4.65
CA SER A 112 10.03 1.55 5.57
C SER A 112 8.90 0.55 5.77
N VAL A 113 8.57 -0.30 4.78
CA VAL A 113 7.52 -1.32 4.96
C VAL A 113 7.91 -2.33 6.04
N TYR A 114 9.16 -2.80 6.04
CA TYR A 114 9.66 -3.71 7.07
C TYR A 114 9.74 -3.06 8.44
N ARG A 115 10.30 -1.85 8.54
CA ARG A 115 10.36 -1.11 9.82
C ARG A 115 8.97 -0.79 10.38
N ASN A 116 8.02 -0.45 9.51
CA ASN A 116 6.64 -0.22 9.93
C ASN A 116 5.98 -1.51 10.43
N ALA A 117 6.32 -2.68 9.88
CA ALA A 117 5.81 -3.96 10.38
C ALA A 117 6.30 -4.24 11.80
N GLU A 118 7.59 -3.99 12.10
CA GLU A 118 8.14 -4.11 13.45
C GLU A 118 7.42 -3.19 14.43
N ALA A 119 7.20 -1.93 14.05
CA ALA A 119 6.46 -0.95 14.85
C ALA A 119 4.98 -1.35 15.03
N ALA A 120 4.33 -1.84 13.99
CA ALA A 120 2.94 -2.30 14.06
C ALA A 120 2.79 -3.52 14.96
N ARG A 121 3.74 -4.45 14.96
CA ARG A 121 3.77 -5.58 15.91
C ARG A 121 3.90 -5.07 17.34
N ALA A 122 4.82 -4.14 17.61
CA ALA A 122 5.01 -3.57 18.94
C ALA A 122 3.73 -2.92 19.49
N VAL A 123 3.04 -2.11 18.67
CA VAL A 123 1.77 -1.47 19.06
C VAL A 123 0.65 -2.48 19.37
N ARG A 124 0.66 -3.66 18.75
CA ARG A 124 -0.33 -4.73 19.01
C ARG A 124 -0.07 -5.48 20.31
N GLU A 125 1.16 -5.43 20.83
CA GLU A 125 1.58 -6.13 22.05
C GLU A 125 1.45 -5.27 23.31
N GLU A 126 1.22 -3.96 23.17
CA GLU A 126 0.93 -3.01 24.26
C GLU A 126 -0.50 -3.14 24.81
#